data_AF-A0A1W9GEH4-F1
#
_entry.id   AF-A0A1W9GEH4-F1
#
_cell.length_a   1.000
_cell.length_b   1.000
_cell.length_c   1.000
_cell.angle_alpha   90.00
_cell.angle_beta   90.00
_cell.angle_gamma   90.00
#
_symmetry.space_group_name_H-M   'P 1'
#
loop_
_entity.id
_entity.type
_entity.pdbx_description
1 polymer ?
#
loop_
_entity_poly.entity_id
_entity_poly.type
_entity_poly.pdbx_seq_one_letter_code
_entity_poly.pdbx_strand_id
1 'polypeptide(L)'
;MASADVSGSGHKIPGLAFRVFVARGTEEALSGSLSEIEAHAALQTVIETFGYLNRHRRDFPRFDEAVSKGLLERVIVQPSVHNREGKTFPFLVVRTVNPGQVRLLISVLSMREGGYLGEAERFAPVLAREFQWVISKANTGQKPKTVSIGRDLRHAPIRTDKEIQKLSGDERVQLLQKLFETYLRTVDDQRSLDGQSYYEIGSTVVVPLSQPDSGTKFYEILVREALQKIAREPEFLARTPLAVISLLNGSIWNVAFVKIDQRDWATRTRVLPADKAVMVGDPGRLIQPAAILINLHRTATPDDPFYADTRQLPMGALSADQLALVIAKEIQHNLMEKSQTGHVAQDALTAPK
;
A
#
# COMPACT_ATOMS: atom_id res chain seq x y z
N MET A 1 16.13 -12.42 11.06
CA MET A 1 15.62 -13.69 11.59
C MET A 1 16.33 -14.82 10.89
N ALA A 2 16.87 -15.72 11.70
CA ALA A 2 17.20 -17.08 11.31
C ALA A 2 16.03 -17.69 10.54
N SER A 3 16.35 -18.51 9.55
CA SER A 3 15.38 -19.38 8.89
C SER A 3 14.58 -20.11 9.97
N ALA A 4 13.25 -19.95 9.99
CA ALA A 4 12.45 -21.00 10.59
C ALA A 4 12.89 -22.31 9.94
N ASP A 5 13.20 -23.33 10.73
CA ASP A 5 13.62 -24.62 10.19
C ASP A 5 12.44 -25.21 9.41
N VAL A 6 12.49 -25.04 8.10
CA VAL A 6 11.49 -25.54 7.17
C VAL A 6 11.93 -26.94 6.76
N SER A 7 11.49 -27.94 7.52
CA SER A 7 11.77 -29.35 7.23
C SER A 7 10.74 -29.95 6.27
N GLY A 8 11.21 -30.71 5.27
CA GLY A 8 10.38 -31.48 4.33
C GLY A 8 10.42 -30.98 2.88
N SER A 9 9.87 -31.78 1.95
CA SER A 9 9.90 -31.51 0.50
C SER A 9 8.98 -30.37 0.04
N GLY A 10 8.17 -29.79 0.94
CA GLY A 10 7.08 -28.87 0.61
C GLY A 10 5.96 -29.55 -0.18
N HIS A 11 4.77 -28.97 -0.12
CA HIS A 11 3.60 -29.43 -0.86
C HIS A 11 3.48 -28.69 -2.19
N LYS A 12 3.31 -29.47 -3.26
CA LYS A 12 3.09 -28.97 -4.61
C LYS A 12 1.63 -28.57 -4.78
N ILE A 13 1.41 -27.51 -5.54
CA ILE A 13 0.09 -27.14 -6.04
C ILE A 13 0.14 -27.25 -7.57
N PRO A 14 -0.77 -28.01 -8.21
CA PRO A 14 -0.79 -28.13 -9.65
C PRO A 14 -0.84 -26.77 -10.36
N GLY A 15 0.06 -26.56 -11.32
CA GLY A 15 0.14 -25.32 -12.10
C GLY A 15 0.86 -24.15 -11.43
N LEU A 16 1.42 -24.33 -10.22
CA LEU A 16 2.22 -23.32 -9.53
C LEU A 16 3.67 -23.80 -9.36
N ALA A 17 4.63 -22.90 -9.61
CA ALA A 17 6.06 -23.22 -9.54
C ALA A 17 6.61 -23.27 -8.10
N PHE A 18 5.97 -22.56 -7.17
CA PHE A 18 6.36 -22.53 -5.76
C PHE A 18 5.72 -23.69 -4.98
N ARG A 19 6.24 -23.93 -3.77
CA ARG A 19 5.69 -24.93 -2.83
C ARG A 19 5.26 -24.28 -1.53
N VAL A 20 4.30 -24.92 -0.87
CA VAL A 20 3.83 -24.54 0.47
C VAL A 20 4.53 -25.41 1.51
N PHE A 21 5.01 -24.79 2.58
CA PHE A 21 5.69 -25.47 3.67
C PHE A 21 5.02 -25.13 5.00
N VAL A 22 5.16 -26.00 5.98
CA VAL A 22 4.80 -25.72 7.38
C VAL A 22 6.07 -25.59 8.18
N ALA A 23 6.25 -24.46 8.87
CA ALA A 23 7.32 -24.31 9.84
C ALA A 23 6.85 -24.87 11.20
N ARG A 24 7.69 -25.69 11.83
CA ARG A 24 7.54 -26.00 13.26
C ARG A 24 8.14 -24.81 14.03
N GLY A 25 7.38 -24.22 14.94
CA GLY A 25 7.86 -23.08 15.73
C GLY A 25 9.13 -23.47 16.51
N THR A 26 10.07 -22.55 16.66
CA THR A 26 11.17 -22.71 17.63
C THR A 26 10.59 -22.76 19.04
N GLU A 27 11.00 -23.76 19.82
CA GLU A 27 10.47 -24.12 21.16
C GLU A 27 10.51 -23.00 22.21
N GLU A 28 11.17 -21.86 21.95
CA GLU A 28 11.28 -20.75 22.91
C GLU A 28 10.09 -19.77 22.92
N ALA A 29 9.10 -19.94 22.03
CA ALA A 29 7.85 -19.16 22.04
C ALA A 29 6.67 -19.98 22.59
N LEU A 30 6.85 -20.60 23.76
CA LEU A 30 5.86 -21.44 24.43
C LEU A 30 4.75 -20.61 25.10
N SER A 31 3.75 -20.24 24.30
CA SER A 31 2.36 -20.11 24.76
C SER A 31 1.32 -20.49 23.69
N GLY A 32 1.75 -21.00 22.53
CA GLY A 32 0.86 -21.33 21.40
C GLY A 32 1.42 -22.40 20.47
N SER A 33 1.91 -23.53 21.01
CA SER A 33 2.26 -24.69 20.18
C SER A 33 1.04 -25.09 19.36
N LEU A 34 1.15 -25.06 18.04
CA LEU A 34 0.07 -25.46 17.16
C LEU A 34 -0.24 -26.95 17.36
N SER A 35 -1.52 -27.30 17.48
CA SER A 35 -1.88 -28.71 17.39
C SER A 35 -1.60 -29.24 15.99
N GLU A 36 -1.24 -30.51 15.85
CA GLU A 36 -1.01 -31.13 14.53
C GLU A 36 -2.26 -31.05 13.65
N ILE A 37 -3.44 -31.11 14.26
CA ILE A 37 -4.75 -30.98 13.58
C ILE A 37 -4.90 -29.57 12.99
N GLU A 38 -4.63 -28.52 13.77
CA GLU A 38 -4.67 -27.14 13.28
C GLU A 38 -3.61 -26.89 12.20
N ALA A 39 -2.42 -27.49 12.33
CA ALA A 39 -1.34 -27.34 11.36
C ALA A 39 -1.75 -27.94 10.02
N HIS A 40 -2.35 -29.12 10.07
CA HIS A 40 -2.88 -29.81 8.91
C HIS A 40 -4.03 -29.03 8.27
N ALA A 41 -5.01 -28.58 9.06
CA ALA A 41 -6.15 -27.82 8.57
C ALA A 41 -5.72 -26.51 7.89
N ALA A 42 -4.81 -25.76 8.50
CA ALA A 42 -4.29 -24.52 7.91
C ALA A 42 -3.51 -24.78 6.63
N LEU A 43 -2.68 -25.83 6.62
CA LEU A 43 -1.93 -26.21 5.44
C LEU A 43 -2.85 -26.60 4.27
N GLN A 44 -3.87 -27.42 4.51
CA GLN A 44 -4.85 -27.78 3.48
C GLN A 44 -5.60 -26.55 2.99
N THR A 45 -6.06 -25.70 3.91
CA THR A 45 -6.72 -24.43 3.56
C THR A 45 -5.84 -23.61 2.62
N VAL A 46 -4.55 -23.42 2.93
CA VAL A 46 -3.63 -22.65 2.09
C VAL A 46 -3.42 -23.28 0.72
N ILE A 47 -3.24 -24.61 0.65
CA ILE A 47 -3.10 -25.33 -0.62
C ILE A 47 -4.36 -25.17 -1.48
N GLU A 48 -5.53 -25.39 -0.89
CA GLU A 48 -6.82 -25.25 -1.55
C GLU A 48 -7.09 -23.82 -2.00
N THR A 49 -6.78 -22.83 -1.17
CA THR A 49 -6.90 -21.40 -1.51
C THR A 49 -6.04 -21.06 -2.72
N PHE A 50 -4.77 -21.47 -2.76
CA PHE A 50 -3.94 -21.24 -3.93
C PHE A 50 -4.41 -22.03 -5.15
N GLY A 51 -4.96 -23.24 -4.96
CA GLY A 51 -5.62 -23.98 -6.02
C GLY A 51 -6.81 -23.22 -6.60
N TYR A 52 -7.62 -22.60 -5.75
CA TYR A 52 -8.73 -21.73 -6.13
C TYR A 52 -8.23 -20.50 -6.90
N LEU A 53 -7.29 -19.74 -6.34
CA LEU A 53 -6.69 -18.57 -7.01
C LEU A 53 -6.11 -18.93 -8.38
N ASN A 54 -5.49 -20.11 -8.50
CA ASN A 54 -4.93 -20.58 -9.77
C ASN A 54 -6.00 -20.91 -10.82
N ARG A 55 -7.15 -21.47 -10.42
CA ARG A 55 -8.29 -21.70 -11.32
C ARG A 55 -8.98 -20.40 -11.73
N HIS A 56 -9.00 -19.41 -10.83
CA HIS A 56 -9.67 -18.11 -11.00
C HIS A 56 -8.71 -16.96 -11.31
N ARG A 57 -7.57 -17.24 -11.96
CA ARG A 57 -6.49 -16.25 -12.18
C ARG A 57 -6.94 -14.93 -12.78
N ARG A 58 -7.90 -14.97 -13.70
CA ARG A 58 -8.43 -13.76 -14.36
C ARG A 58 -9.13 -12.81 -13.39
N ASP A 59 -9.65 -13.35 -12.30
CA ASP A 59 -10.35 -12.60 -11.26
C ASP A 59 -9.36 -12.01 -10.25
N PHE A 60 -8.10 -12.47 -10.23
CA PHE A 60 -7.05 -12.06 -9.30
C PHE A 60 -5.77 -11.61 -10.05
N PRO A 61 -5.79 -10.43 -10.68
CA PRO A 61 -4.71 -9.98 -11.58
C PRO A 61 -3.34 -9.88 -10.89
N ARG A 62 -3.30 -9.50 -9.61
CA ARG A 62 -2.06 -9.42 -8.82
C ARG A 62 -1.45 -10.80 -8.60
N PHE A 63 -2.30 -11.78 -8.30
CA PHE A 63 -1.86 -13.16 -8.17
C PHE A 63 -1.33 -13.69 -9.50
N ASP A 64 -2.08 -13.47 -10.59
CA ASP A 64 -1.67 -13.93 -11.92
C ASP A 64 -0.33 -13.33 -12.37
N GLU A 65 -0.13 -12.02 -12.17
CA GLU A 65 1.14 -11.34 -12.46
C GLU A 65 2.31 -11.97 -11.69
N ALA A 66 2.15 -12.17 -10.38
CA ALA A 66 3.21 -12.69 -9.55
C ALA A 66 3.59 -14.13 -9.90
N VAL A 67 2.60 -14.97 -10.23
CA VAL A 67 2.89 -16.34 -10.64
C VAL A 67 3.51 -16.37 -12.04
N SER A 68 2.97 -15.59 -12.98
CA SER A 68 3.50 -15.51 -14.35
C SER A 68 4.94 -15.01 -14.38
N LYS A 69 5.32 -14.13 -13.46
CA LYS A 69 6.70 -13.63 -13.29
C LYS A 69 7.57 -14.49 -12.36
N GLY A 70 7.02 -15.57 -11.76
CA GLY A 70 7.78 -16.45 -10.87
C GLY A 70 8.32 -15.77 -9.60
N LEU A 71 7.58 -14.81 -9.04
CA LEU A 71 8.06 -13.95 -7.95
C LEU A 71 8.10 -14.64 -6.58
N LEU A 72 7.33 -15.70 -6.39
CA LEU A 72 7.33 -16.46 -5.13
C LEU A 72 8.35 -17.60 -5.20
N GLU A 73 9.30 -17.60 -4.26
CA GLU A 73 10.20 -18.74 -4.03
C GLU A 73 9.44 -19.86 -3.31
N ARG A 74 8.74 -19.52 -2.22
CA ARG A 74 7.98 -20.44 -1.38
C ARG A 74 6.96 -19.71 -0.51
N VAL A 75 5.96 -20.46 -0.07
CA VAL A 75 5.00 -20.03 0.96
C VAL A 75 5.23 -20.82 2.23
N ILE A 76 5.22 -20.16 3.39
CA ILE A 76 5.47 -20.79 4.69
C ILE A 76 4.29 -20.50 5.61
N VAL A 77 3.59 -21.55 6.02
CA VAL A 77 2.56 -21.54 7.04
C VAL A 77 3.23 -21.75 8.38
N GLN A 78 3.00 -20.85 9.32
CA GLN A 78 3.64 -20.89 10.63
C GLN A 78 2.67 -20.49 11.75
N PRO A 79 2.90 -20.92 13.00
CA PRO A 79 1.98 -20.66 14.09
C PRO A 79 1.56 -19.21 14.25
N SER A 80 2.55 -18.34 14.24
CA SER A 80 2.39 -16.91 14.25
C SER A 80 3.46 -16.28 13.37
N VAL A 81 3.13 -15.19 12.70
CA VAL A 81 4.09 -14.42 11.91
C VAL A 81 4.47 -13.18 12.68
N HIS A 82 5.77 -12.98 12.90
CA HIS A 82 6.30 -11.81 13.57
C HIS A 82 7.23 -11.02 12.66
N ASN A 83 7.23 -9.69 12.77
CA ASN A 83 8.34 -8.90 12.24
C ASN A 83 9.56 -9.00 13.17
N ARG A 84 10.68 -8.37 12.77
CA ARG A 84 11.91 -8.34 13.58
C ARG A 84 11.77 -7.57 14.91
N GLU A 85 10.68 -6.84 15.11
CA GLU A 85 10.35 -6.10 16.35
C GLU A 85 9.42 -6.91 17.27
N GLY A 86 9.07 -8.15 16.89
CA GLY A 86 8.18 -9.02 17.66
C GLY A 86 6.69 -8.81 17.44
N LYS A 87 6.28 -7.81 16.64
CA LYS A 87 4.87 -7.55 16.34
C LYS A 87 4.28 -8.65 15.45
N THR A 88 3.07 -9.11 15.79
CA THR A 88 2.36 -10.20 15.10
C THR A 88 1.62 -9.70 13.86
N PHE A 89 1.59 -10.51 12.80
CA PHE A 89 0.94 -10.20 11.52
C PHE A 89 0.18 -11.41 10.96
N PRO A 90 -0.90 -11.18 10.18
CA PRO A 90 -1.57 -12.25 9.44
C PRO A 90 -0.71 -12.78 8.29
N PHE A 91 -0.01 -11.87 7.59
CA PHE A 91 0.84 -12.17 6.45
C PHE A 91 2.14 -11.37 6.52
N LEU A 92 3.22 -11.92 5.96
CA LEU A 92 4.45 -11.17 5.77
C LEU A 92 5.18 -11.60 4.50
N VAL A 93 5.42 -10.63 3.60
CA VAL A 93 6.28 -10.84 2.44
C VAL A 93 7.73 -10.45 2.78
N VAL A 94 8.64 -11.39 2.56
CA VAL A 94 10.07 -11.28 2.91
C VAL A 94 10.94 -11.48 1.68
N ARG A 95 11.93 -10.61 1.47
CA ARG A 95 12.89 -10.77 0.38
C ARG A 95 13.79 -11.99 0.59
N THR A 96 14.16 -12.61 -0.51
CA THR A 96 15.14 -13.71 -0.51
C THR A 96 16.53 -13.18 -0.83
N VAL A 97 17.53 -14.05 -0.76
CA VAL A 97 18.88 -13.79 -1.29
C VAL A 97 18.88 -13.68 -2.81
N ASN A 98 17.88 -14.25 -3.50
CA ASN A 98 17.73 -14.15 -4.94
C ASN A 98 16.94 -12.87 -5.29
N PRO A 99 17.55 -11.90 -5.99
CA PRO A 99 16.82 -10.74 -6.49
C PRO A 99 15.62 -11.17 -7.34
N GLY A 100 14.51 -10.43 -7.28
CA GLY A 100 13.30 -10.79 -8.02
C GLY A 100 12.40 -11.82 -7.33
N GLN A 101 12.84 -12.43 -6.21
CA GLN A 101 12.06 -13.46 -5.52
C GLN A 101 11.82 -13.15 -4.04
N VAL A 102 10.63 -13.50 -3.56
CA VAL A 102 10.18 -13.30 -2.19
C VAL A 102 9.57 -14.58 -1.59
N ARG A 103 9.47 -14.61 -0.26
CA ARG A 103 8.72 -15.59 0.51
C ARG A 103 7.48 -14.94 1.08
N LEU A 104 6.38 -15.68 1.08
CA LEU A 104 5.15 -15.28 1.77
C LEU A 104 5.00 -16.13 3.03
N LEU A 105 4.91 -15.47 4.19
CA LEU A 105 4.64 -16.10 5.47
C LEU A 105 3.15 -15.92 5.82
N ILE A 106 2.51 -16.97 6.30
CA ILE A 106 1.07 -16.99 6.67
C ILE A 106 0.93 -17.45 8.12
N SER A 107 0.19 -16.69 8.92
CA SER A 107 -0.05 -16.95 10.34
C SER A 107 -1.28 -17.84 10.54
N VAL A 108 -1.08 -19.04 11.09
CA VAL A 108 -2.20 -19.93 11.46
C VAL A 108 -3.08 -19.26 12.52
N LEU A 109 -2.48 -18.61 13.53
CA LEU A 109 -3.23 -17.91 14.57
C LEU A 109 -4.25 -16.93 13.96
N SER A 110 -3.81 -16.14 12.98
CA SER A 110 -4.67 -15.17 12.30
C SER A 110 -5.70 -15.84 11.39
N MET A 111 -5.37 -16.98 10.77
CA MET A 111 -6.35 -17.79 10.04
C MET A 111 -7.46 -18.30 10.96
N ARG A 112 -7.10 -18.77 12.17
CA ARG A 112 -8.05 -19.27 13.18
C ARG A 112 -8.95 -18.15 13.70
N GLU A 113 -8.35 -17.04 14.13
CA GLU A 113 -9.09 -15.88 14.63
C GLU A 113 -10.03 -15.27 13.58
N GLY A 114 -9.63 -15.31 12.31
CA GLY A 114 -10.48 -14.89 11.18
C GLY A 114 -11.53 -15.90 10.74
N GLY A 115 -11.55 -17.10 11.32
CA GLY A 115 -12.47 -18.18 10.93
C GLY A 115 -12.25 -18.69 9.50
N TYR A 116 -10.99 -18.74 9.05
CA TYR A 116 -10.61 -19.13 7.70
C TYR A 116 -10.17 -20.60 7.57
N LEU A 117 -9.95 -21.30 8.69
CA LEU A 117 -9.55 -22.72 8.65
C LEU A 117 -10.66 -23.57 8.02
N GLY A 118 -10.34 -24.29 6.94
CA GLY A 118 -11.29 -25.06 6.14
C GLY A 118 -12.11 -24.25 5.13
N GLU A 119 -11.93 -22.92 5.09
CA GLU A 119 -12.76 -21.99 4.32
C GLU A 119 -11.95 -21.36 3.16
N ALA A 120 -11.44 -22.20 2.27
CA ALA A 120 -10.45 -21.82 1.26
C ALA A 120 -10.93 -20.68 0.32
N GLU A 121 -12.20 -20.71 -0.10
CA GLU A 121 -12.79 -19.70 -0.99
C GLU A 121 -12.97 -18.35 -0.29
N ARG A 122 -13.35 -18.37 0.99
CA ARG A 122 -13.47 -17.15 1.81
C ARG A 122 -12.10 -16.54 2.10
N PHE A 123 -11.07 -17.37 2.23
CA PHE A 123 -9.69 -16.91 2.44
C PHE A 123 -9.02 -16.39 1.17
N ALA A 124 -9.43 -16.85 -0.02
CA ALA A 124 -8.86 -16.46 -1.30
C ALA A 124 -8.77 -14.94 -1.54
N PRO A 125 -9.84 -14.14 -1.43
CA PRO A 125 -9.74 -12.70 -1.65
C PRO A 125 -8.88 -11.99 -0.60
N VAL A 126 -8.78 -12.53 0.61
CA VAL A 126 -7.91 -11.99 1.68
C VAL A 126 -6.44 -12.22 1.31
N LEU A 127 -6.10 -13.45 0.94
CA LEU A 127 -4.74 -13.82 0.53
C LEU A 127 -4.32 -13.14 -0.78
N ALA A 128 -5.24 -12.95 -1.73
CA ALA A 128 -4.96 -12.32 -3.02
C ALA A 128 -4.46 -10.87 -2.87
N ARG A 129 -4.96 -10.11 -1.89
CA ARG A 129 -4.52 -8.73 -1.63
C ARG A 129 -3.03 -8.64 -1.30
N GLU A 130 -2.48 -9.67 -0.66
CA GLU A 130 -1.07 -9.74 -0.30
C GLU A 130 -0.14 -9.80 -1.51
N PHE A 131 -0.64 -10.18 -2.67
CA PHE A 131 0.16 -10.26 -3.89
C PHE A 131 0.61 -8.89 -4.41
N GLN A 132 -0.06 -7.81 -3.99
CA GLN A 132 0.44 -6.45 -4.17
C GLN A 132 1.80 -6.27 -3.47
N TRP A 133 2.01 -6.89 -2.31
CA TRP A 133 3.28 -6.85 -1.58
C TRP A 133 4.33 -7.78 -2.17
N VAL A 134 3.90 -8.94 -2.68
CA VAL A 134 4.77 -9.87 -3.42
C VAL A 134 5.43 -9.15 -4.60
N ILE A 135 4.62 -8.53 -5.47
CA ILE A 135 5.10 -7.74 -6.61
C ILE A 135 5.93 -6.55 -6.13
N SER A 136 5.46 -5.84 -5.09
CA SER A 136 6.15 -4.69 -4.51
C SER A 136 7.60 -5.03 -4.13
N LYS A 137 7.78 -6.08 -3.34
CA LYS A 137 9.06 -6.43 -2.73
C LYS A 137 10.00 -7.19 -3.65
N ALA A 138 9.45 -7.96 -4.59
CA ALA A 138 10.21 -8.70 -5.60
C ALA A 138 10.91 -7.77 -6.60
N ASN A 139 10.30 -6.64 -6.96
CA ASN A 139 10.95 -5.69 -7.86
C ASN A 139 12.17 -5.03 -7.18
N THR A 140 13.35 -5.37 -7.71
CA THR A 140 14.68 -4.88 -7.31
C THR A 140 15.25 -3.83 -8.26
N GLY A 141 14.45 -3.30 -9.19
CA GLY A 141 14.87 -2.23 -10.09
C GLY A 141 15.39 -1.01 -9.29
N GLN A 142 16.32 -0.26 -9.87
CA GLN A 142 16.83 0.97 -9.26
C GLN A 142 15.65 1.89 -8.94
N LYS A 143 15.51 2.24 -7.65
CA LYS A 143 14.50 3.21 -7.23
C LYS A 143 14.96 4.59 -7.72
N PRO A 144 14.11 5.34 -8.44
CA PRO A 144 14.44 6.70 -8.84
C PRO A 144 14.77 7.53 -7.60
N LYS A 145 15.82 8.36 -7.67
CA LYS A 145 16.21 9.25 -6.58
C LYS A 145 15.16 10.35 -6.46
N THR A 146 14.53 10.45 -5.30
CA THR A 146 13.63 11.55 -4.94
C THR A 146 14.48 12.78 -4.60
N VAL A 147 14.16 13.94 -5.18
CA VAL A 147 14.84 15.20 -4.87
C VAL A 147 14.21 15.77 -3.59
N SER A 148 15.00 15.93 -2.53
CA SER A 148 14.49 16.54 -1.30
C SER A 148 14.52 18.06 -1.42
N ILE A 149 13.38 18.67 -1.71
CA ILE A 149 13.18 20.12 -1.62
C ILE A 149 13.06 20.52 -0.14
N GLY A 150 13.68 21.63 0.26
CA GLY A 150 13.60 22.18 1.61
C GLY A 150 12.17 22.53 2.03
N ARG A 151 11.81 22.24 3.29
CA ARG A 151 10.50 22.55 3.89
C ARG A 151 10.68 23.36 5.16
N ASP A 152 9.71 24.21 5.45
CA ASP A 152 9.67 24.90 6.74
C ASP A 152 8.93 24.02 7.76
N LEU A 153 9.67 23.04 8.29
CA LEU A 153 9.11 22.09 9.26
C LEU A 153 8.72 22.78 10.57
N ARG A 154 9.41 23.86 10.95
CA ARG A 154 9.20 24.54 12.23
C ARG A 154 7.88 25.31 12.25
N HIS A 155 7.55 26.00 11.15
CA HIS A 155 6.33 26.80 11.06
C HIS A 155 5.15 26.09 10.37
N ALA A 156 5.29 24.78 10.10
CA ALA A 156 4.22 24.00 9.52
C ALA A 156 2.96 24.03 10.42
N PRO A 157 1.80 24.47 9.91
CA PRO A 157 0.59 24.70 10.70
C PRO A 157 -0.16 23.39 10.96
N ILE A 158 0.51 22.39 11.52
CA ILE A 158 -0.12 21.11 11.85
C ILE A 158 -1.10 21.25 13.03
N ARG A 159 -2.09 20.37 13.08
CA ARG A 159 -3.06 20.26 14.19
C ARG A 159 -3.15 18.84 14.73
N THR A 160 -3.62 18.71 15.96
CA THR A 160 -3.94 17.41 16.56
C THR A 160 -5.23 16.85 15.97
N ASP A 161 -5.37 15.54 16.04
CA ASP A 161 -6.53 14.85 15.48
C ASP A 161 -7.85 15.34 16.13
N LYS A 162 -7.83 15.64 17.43
CA LYS A 162 -8.97 16.20 18.19
C LYS A 162 -9.34 17.62 17.76
N GLU A 163 -8.34 18.45 17.42
CA GLU A 163 -8.60 19.80 16.91
C GLU A 163 -9.20 19.72 15.52
N ILE A 164 -8.65 18.88 14.63
CA ILE A 164 -9.11 18.72 13.25
C ILE A 164 -10.58 18.30 13.19
N GLN A 165 -11.02 17.39 14.08
CA GLN A 165 -12.41 16.94 14.14
C GLN A 165 -13.40 18.04 14.52
N LYS A 166 -12.95 19.12 15.17
CA LYS A 166 -13.79 20.24 15.59
C LYS A 166 -13.86 21.36 14.55
N LEU A 167 -12.97 21.34 13.55
CA LEU A 167 -12.93 22.35 12.51
C LEU A 167 -14.08 22.16 11.53
N SER A 168 -14.68 23.27 11.11
CA SER A 168 -15.59 23.32 9.97
C SER A 168 -14.88 22.96 8.66
N GLY A 169 -15.65 22.71 7.60
CA GLY A 169 -15.10 22.44 6.26
C GLY A 169 -14.19 23.56 5.76
N ASP A 170 -14.56 24.82 5.98
CA ASP A 170 -13.79 25.96 5.50
C ASP A 170 -12.50 26.17 6.30
N GLU A 171 -12.54 25.98 7.61
CA GLU A 171 -11.34 26.02 8.46
C GLU A 171 -10.34 24.91 8.09
N ARG A 172 -10.84 23.71 7.77
CA ARG A 172 -10.01 22.60 7.27
C ARG A 172 -9.35 22.94 5.93
N VAL A 173 -10.06 23.60 5.01
CA VAL A 173 -9.49 24.05 3.74
C VAL A 173 -8.44 25.15 3.94
N GLN A 174 -8.70 26.14 4.78
CA GLN A 174 -7.73 27.18 5.09
C GLN A 174 -6.45 26.60 5.72
N LEU A 175 -6.60 25.60 6.59
CA LEU A 175 -5.46 24.87 7.16
C LEU A 175 -4.66 24.15 6.08
N LEU A 176 -5.34 23.43 5.18
CA LEU A 176 -4.72 22.74 4.06
C LEU A 176 -3.97 23.70 3.11
N GLN A 177 -4.52 24.87 2.83
CA GLN A 177 -3.86 25.89 2.01
C GLN A 177 -2.54 26.36 2.64
N LYS A 178 -2.52 26.64 3.94
CA LYS A 178 -1.28 27.00 4.66
C LYS A 178 -0.28 25.84 4.67
N LEU A 179 -0.76 24.58 4.72
CA LEU A 179 0.10 23.40 4.57
C LEU A 179 0.71 23.34 3.16
N PHE A 180 -0.01 23.66 2.09
CA PHE A 180 0.55 23.68 0.73
C PHE A 180 1.70 24.70 0.55
N GLU A 181 1.64 25.81 1.28
CA GLU A 181 2.66 26.86 1.23
C GLU A 181 3.98 26.41 1.89
N THR A 182 3.88 25.69 3.01
CA THR A 182 5.00 25.46 3.94
C THR A 182 5.51 24.02 4.00
N TYR A 183 4.61 23.03 3.84
CA TYR A 183 4.85 21.65 4.23
C TYR A 183 4.45 20.61 3.16
N LEU A 184 3.16 20.55 2.80
CA LEU A 184 2.59 19.59 1.86
C LEU A 184 2.91 20.00 0.42
N ARG A 185 3.59 19.15 -0.34
CA ARG A 185 3.97 19.46 -1.74
C ARG A 185 3.34 18.48 -2.72
N THR A 186 2.96 18.98 -3.89
CA THR A 186 2.74 18.20 -5.11
C THR A 186 4.05 18.16 -5.90
N VAL A 187 4.57 16.97 -6.20
CA VAL A 187 5.91 16.81 -6.79
C VAL A 187 5.90 15.86 -7.98
N ASP A 188 6.79 16.10 -8.94
CA ASP A 188 7.10 15.17 -10.04
C ASP A 188 8.62 14.95 -10.12
N ASP A 189 9.21 14.46 -9.03
CA ASP A 189 10.67 14.29 -8.90
C ASP A 189 11.27 13.34 -9.95
N GLN A 190 10.43 12.50 -10.57
CA GLN A 190 10.83 11.53 -11.58
C GLN A 190 10.61 12.05 -13.01
N ARG A 191 10.14 13.29 -13.18
CA ARG A 191 9.75 13.85 -14.49
C ARG A 191 8.77 12.94 -15.23
N SER A 192 7.86 12.35 -14.48
CA SER A 192 6.83 11.43 -14.98
C SER A 192 5.84 12.13 -15.90
N LEU A 193 5.70 13.44 -15.79
CA LEU A 193 4.78 14.28 -16.56
C LEU A 193 5.49 15.09 -17.64
N ASP A 194 6.82 15.16 -17.60
CA ASP A 194 7.62 15.94 -18.54
C ASP A 194 7.41 15.44 -19.98
N GLY A 195 6.96 16.35 -20.85
CA GLY A 195 6.60 16.04 -22.23
C GLY A 195 5.47 15.03 -22.42
N GLN A 196 4.73 14.66 -21.37
CA GLN A 196 3.62 13.70 -21.47
C GLN A 196 2.30 14.40 -21.79
N SER A 197 1.55 13.84 -22.73
CA SER A 197 0.15 14.19 -22.96
C SER A 197 -0.71 13.94 -21.71
N TYR A 198 -1.82 14.67 -21.59
CA TYR A 198 -2.78 14.52 -20.50
C TYR A 198 -4.09 13.90 -21.01
N TYR A 199 -4.88 13.32 -20.11
CA TYR A 199 -6.21 12.81 -20.44
C TYR A 199 -7.27 13.90 -20.32
N GLU A 200 -8.24 13.86 -21.23
CA GLU A 200 -9.49 14.58 -21.04
C GLU A 200 -10.27 13.98 -19.86
N ILE A 201 -10.85 14.83 -19.01
CA ILE A 201 -11.60 14.39 -17.83
C ILE A 201 -12.82 13.57 -18.25
N GLY A 202 -13.01 12.42 -17.63
CA GLY A 202 -14.12 11.50 -17.89
C GLY A 202 -13.91 10.61 -19.12
N SER A 203 -12.74 10.65 -19.75
CA SER A 203 -12.48 10.03 -21.05
C SER A 203 -11.11 9.34 -21.10
N THR A 204 -10.95 8.37 -22.00
CA THR A 204 -9.64 7.77 -22.30
C THR A 204 -8.88 8.53 -23.40
N VAL A 205 -9.46 9.61 -23.92
CA VAL A 205 -8.86 10.47 -24.94
C VAL A 205 -7.63 11.17 -24.36
N VAL A 206 -6.53 11.08 -25.10
CA VAL A 206 -5.24 11.69 -24.75
C VAL A 206 -5.07 12.97 -25.58
N VAL A 207 -4.90 14.08 -24.89
CA VAL A 207 -4.72 15.42 -25.47
C VAL A 207 -3.23 15.77 -25.49
N PRO A 208 -2.65 16.08 -26.66
CA PRO A 208 -1.25 16.47 -26.76
C PRO A 208 -0.99 17.78 -26.02
N LEU A 209 0.24 17.95 -25.53
CA LEU A 209 0.66 19.17 -24.87
C LEU A 209 0.66 20.35 -25.85
N SER A 210 0.01 21.44 -25.44
CA SER A 210 0.14 22.74 -26.12
C SER A 210 1.37 23.53 -25.66
N GLN A 211 1.86 23.28 -24.43
CA GLN A 211 3.12 23.81 -23.88
C GLN A 211 3.83 22.76 -23.00
N PRO A 212 5.16 22.86 -22.79
CA PRO A 212 5.95 21.84 -22.08
C PRO A 212 5.47 21.48 -20.66
N ASP A 213 4.91 22.44 -19.92
CA ASP A 213 4.50 22.23 -18.51
C ASP A 213 2.98 22.15 -18.31
N SER A 214 2.19 22.20 -19.40
CA SER A 214 0.72 22.29 -19.29
C SER A 214 0.12 21.07 -18.59
N GLY A 215 0.63 19.87 -18.86
CA GLY A 215 0.18 18.63 -18.21
C GLY A 215 0.50 18.61 -16.71
N THR A 216 1.73 18.98 -16.33
CA THR A 216 2.15 19.05 -14.92
C THR A 216 1.26 20.00 -14.11
N LYS A 217 1.03 21.21 -14.63
CA LYS A 217 0.16 22.21 -13.97
C LYS A 217 -1.28 21.75 -13.89
N PHE A 218 -1.80 21.15 -14.96
CA PHE A 218 -3.15 20.61 -14.99
C PHE A 218 -3.37 19.57 -13.88
N TYR A 219 -2.46 18.59 -13.79
CA TYR A 219 -2.57 17.53 -12.80
C TYR A 219 -2.33 18.02 -11.36
N GLU A 220 -1.45 18.99 -11.18
CA GLU A 220 -1.27 19.66 -9.90
C GLU A 220 -2.56 20.35 -9.43
N ILE A 221 -3.21 21.11 -10.31
CA ILE A 221 -4.48 21.79 -10.00
C ILE A 221 -5.54 20.75 -9.62
N LEU A 222 -5.71 19.71 -10.45
CA LEU A 222 -6.71 18.67 -10.25
C LEU A 222 -6.52 17.94 -8.92
N VAL A 223 -5.28 17.56 -8.59
CA VAL A 223 -4.95 16.91 -7.31
C VAL A 223 -5.22 17.85 -6.14
N ARG A 224 -4.80 19.11 -6.21
CA ARG A 224 -5.02 20.07 -5.12
C ARG A 224 -6.50 20.35 -4.90
N GLU A 225 -7.29 20.41 -5.95
CA GLU A 225 -8.75 20.50 -5.86
C GLU A 225 -9.35 19.27 -5.17
N ALA A 226 -8.92 18.07 -5.56
CA ALA A 226 -9.34 16.83 -4.90
C ALA A 226 -9.00 16.81 -3.40
N LEU A 227 -7.79 17.23 -3.02
CA LEU A 227 -7.39 17.33 -1.61
C LEU A 227 -8.22 18.36 -0.84
N GLN A 228 -8.56 19.49 -1.45
CA GLN A 228 -9.45 20.49 -0.85
C GLN A 228 -10.86 19.94 -0.64
N LYS A 229 -11.40 19.16 -1.58
CA LYS A 229 -12.70 18.47 -1.42
C LYS A 229 -12.67 17.51 -0.23
N ILE A 230 -11.62 16.69 -0.10
CA ILE A 230 -11.41 15.80 1.05
C ILE A 230 -11.43 16.59 2.37
N ALA A 231 -10.74 17.72 2.42
CA ALA A 231 -10.69 18.56 3.62
C ALA A 231 -12.01 19.29 3.91
N ARG A 232 -12.72 19.74 2.87
CA ARG A 232 -13.94 20.57 3.00
C ARG A 232 -15.15 19.75 3.40
N GLU A 233 -15.41 18.68 2.66
CA GLU A 233 -16.72 18.03 2.70
C GLU A 233 -16.86 17.17 3.98
N PRO A 234 -18.03 17.20 4.64
CA PRO A 234 -18.23 16.46 5.89
C PRO A 234 -18.28 14.94 5.67
N GLU A 235 -18.70 14.48 4.49
CA GLU A 235 -18.80 13.05 4.19
C GLU A 235 -17.45 12.33 4.28
N PHE A 236 -16.35 12.98 3.86
CA PHE A 236 -15.02 12.40 4.00
C PHE A 236 -14.59 12.23 5.45
N LEU A 237 -15.00 13.14 6.35
CA LEU A 237 -14.73 12.97 7.78
C LEU A 237 -15.54 11.82 8.38
N ALA A 238 -16.77 11.61 7.89
CA ALA A 238 -17.61 10.52 8.34
C ALA A 238 -17.15 9.14 7.81
N ARG A 239 -16.73 9.05 6.54
CA ARG A 239 -16.45 7.78 5.85
C ARG A 239 -14.97 7.42 5.80
N THR A 240 -14.10 8.41 5.69
CA THR A 240 -12.64 8.25 5.58
C THR A 240 -11.91 9.21 6.54
N PRO A 241 -12.18 9.14 7.85
CA PRO A 241 -11.65 10.10 8.83
C PRO A 241 -10.12 10.18 8.82
N LEU A 242 -9.42 9.06 8.59
CA LEU A 242 -7.95 9.07 8.54
C LEU A 242 -7.42 9.84 7.34
N ALA A 243 -8.14 9.91 6.22
CA ALA A 243 -7.74 10.72 5.08
C ALA A 243 -7.70 12.20 5.45
N VAL A 244 -8.79 12.71 6.04
CA VAL A 244 -8.88 14.10 6.50
C VAL A 244 -7.83 14.40 7.56
N ILE A 245 -7.75 13.56 8.60
CA ILE A 245 -6.85 13.77 9.73
C ILE A 245 -5.39 13.74 9.27
N SER A 246 -4.99 12.77 8.45
CA SER A 246 -3.60 12.60 8.01
C SER A 246 -3.13 13.70 7.06
N LEU A 247 -4.03 14.27 6.27
CA LEU A 247 -3.73 15.45 5.45
C LEU A 247 -3.43 16.67 6.33
N LEU A 248 -4.24 16.90 7.37
CA LEU A 248 -4.22 18.13 8.15
C LEU A 248 -3.28 18.09 9.36
N ASN A 249 -2.95 16.89 9.86
CA ASN A 249 -2.02 16.73 10.98
C ASN A 249 -0.55 16.65 10.56
N GLY A 250 -0.28 16.72 9.24
CA GLY A 250 1.06 16.69 8.66
C GLY A 250 1.63 15.29 8.39
N SER A 251 0.86 14.23 8.64
CA SER A 251 1.31 12.86 8.33
C SER A 251 1.57 12.71 6.83
N ILE A 252 0.75 13.31 5.99
CA ILE A 252 1.00 13.39 4.55
C ILE A 252 1.78 14.66 4.24
N TRP A 253 2.94 14.51 3.61
CA TRP A 253 3.81 15.64 3.26
C TRP A 253 4.05 15.79 1.76
N ASN A 254 3.70 14.78 0.96
CA ASN A 254 3.89 14.77 -0.48
C ASN A 254 2.73 14.08 -1.18
N VAL A 255 2.37 14.62 -2.34
CA VAL A 255 1.67 13.88 -3.40
C VAL A 255 2.59 13.86 -4.61
N ALA A 256 3.08 12.68 -4.97
CA ALA A 256 4.04 12.49 -6.05
C ALA A 256 3.37 11.89 -7.29
N PHE A 257 3.57 12.54 -8.43
CA PHE A 257 3.26 11.96 -9.73
C PHE A 257 4.35 10.97 -10.10
N VAL A 258 3.94 9.75 -10.43
CA VAL A 258 4.89 8.69 -10.80
C VAL A 258 4.43 7.93 -12.03
N LYS A 259 5.33 7.76 -13.00
CA LYS A 259 5.14 6.86 -14.14
C LYS A 259 6.02 5.64 -13.93
N ILE A 260 5.45 4.59 -13.33
CA ILE A 260 6.18 3.35 -13.06
C ILE A 260 5.51 2.21 -13.83
N ASP A 261 5.99 1.98 -15.05
CA ASP A 261 5.44 0.98 -15.97
C ASP A 261 5.56 -0.46 -15.44
N GLN A 262 6.49 -0.70 -14.51
CA GLN A 262 6.69 -2.00 -13.87
C GLN A 262 5.84 -2.21 -12.62
N ARG A 263 5.15 -1.16 -12.15
CA ARG A 263 4.27 -1.22 -10.98
C ARG A 263 2.84 -1.17 -11.46
N ASP A 264 2.02 -1.84 -10.69
CA ASP A 264 0.77 -2.41 -11.12
C ASP A 264 -0.41 -1.70 -10.44
N TRP A 265 -0.15 -0.88 -9.42
CA TRP A 265 -1.12 -0.04 -8.69
C TRP A 265 -1.36 1.31 -9.39
N ALA A 266 -2.57 1.84 -9.22
CA ALA A 266 -3.01 3.11 -9.80
C ALA A 266 -2.73 4.32 -8.89
N THR A 267 -3.01 4.18 -7.59
CA THR A 267 -2.56 5.12 -6.54
C THR A 267 -2.03 4.34 -5.34
N ARG A 268 -1.12 4.95 -4.54
CA ARG A 268 -0.58 4.32 -3.34
C ARG A 268 -0.14 5.28 -2.26
N THR A 269 -0.54 5.07 -1.01
CA THR A 269 -0.02 5.80 0.15
C THR A 269 1.18 5.08 0.76
N ARG A 270 2.32 5.77 0.86
CA ARG A 270 3.60 5.27 1.39
C ARG A 270 4.07 6.04 2.61
N VAL A 271 3.88 5.43 3.77
CA VAL A 271 4.54 5.84 5.03
C VAL A 271 6.04 5.55 4.94
N LEU A 272 6.86 6.54 5.28
CA LEU A 272 8.30 6.40 5.38
C LEU A 272 8.69 5.62 6.63
N PRO A 273 9.89 4.99 6.68
CA PRO A 273 10.33 4.29 7.87
C PRO A 273 10.51 5.22 9.10
N ALA A 274 10.50 4.64 10.31
CA ALA A 274 10.46 5.41 11.55
C ALA A 274 11.72 6.26 11.80
N ASP A 275 12.88 5.83 11.29
CA ASP A 275 14.14 6.60 11.32
C ASP A 275 14.14 7.84 10.41
N LYS A 276 13.10 7.98 9.57
CA LYS A 276 12.81 9.17 8.76
C LYS A 276 11.72 10.06 9.38
N ALA A 277 11.34 9.80 10.63
CA ALA A 277 10.44 10.69 11.35
C ALA A 277 11.09 12.08 11.53
N VAL A 278 10.26 13.12 11.46
CA VAL A 278 10.69 14.51 11.53
C VAL A 278 9.91 15.25 12.60
N MET A 279 10.55 16.22 13.24
CA MET A 279 9.89 17.15 14.16
C MET A 279 9.26 18.28 13.36
N VAL A 280 7.96 18.51 13.58
CA VAL A 280 7.15 19.46 12.81
C VAL A 280 6.33 20.35 13.75
N GLY A 281 6.22 21.63 13.43
CA GLY A 281 5.52 22.63 14.24
C GLY A 281 6.29 23.07 15.49
N ASP A 282 5.64 23.88 16.31
CA ASP A 282 6.13 24.43 17.58
C ASP A 282 5.03 24.19 18.64
N PRO A 283 5.25 23.45 19.75
CA PRO A 283 6.52 22.99 20.35
C PRO A 283 7.18 21.76 19.69
N GLY A 284 6.73 21.34 18.51
CA GLY A 284 7.30 20.24 17.75
C GLY A 284 6.62 18.90 18.04
N ARG A 285 6.12 18.27 16.98
CA ARG A 285 5.52 16.93 16.98
C ARG A 285 6.37 16.01 16.13
N LEU A 286 6.70 14.84 16.66
CA LEU A 286 7.33 13.78 15.88
C LEU A 286 6.29 13.17 14.94
N ILE A 287 6.53 13.29 13.64
CA ILE A 287 5.66 12.76 12.58
C ILE A 287 6.46 11.81 11.73
N GLN A 288 5.91 10.62 11.47
CA GLN A 288 6.40 9.69 10.47
C GLN A 288 5.75 10.03 9.11
N PRO A 289 6.47 10.64 8.16
CA PRO A 289 5.82 11.20 6.99
C PRO A 289 5.34 10.12 6.02
N ALA A 290 4.32 10.45 5.24
CA ALA A 290 3.76 9.63 4.19
C ALA A 290 3.64 10.41 2.89
N ALA A 291 3.83 9.71 1.77
CA ALA A 291 3.63 10.24 0.43
C ALA A 291 2.48 9.50 -0.26
N ILE A 292 1.58 10.23 -0.91
CA ILE A 292 0.60 9.66 -1.85
C ILE A 292 1.28 9.62 -3.20
N LEU A 293 1.29 8.46 -3.85
CA LEU A 293 1.86 8.28 -5.18
C LEU A 293 0.70 8.09 -6.15
N ILE A 294 0.65 8.86 -7.24
CA ILE A 294 -0.42 8.79 -8.24
C ILE A 294 0.19 8.40 -9.57
N ASN A 295 -0.26 7.28 -10.14
CA ASN A 295 0.10 6.85 -11.49
C ASN A 295 -1.02 7.17 -12.47
N LEU A 296 -0.87 8.31 -13.16
CA LEU A 296 -1.93 8.90 -13.97
C LEU A 296 -2.38 8.04 -15.16
N HIS A 297 -1.49 7.21 -15.70
CA HIS A 297 -1.79 6.39 -16.87
C HIS A 297 -2.34 5.01 -16.50
N ARG A 298 -2.44 4.69 -15.21
CA ARG A 298 -2.97 3.40 -14.74
C ARG A 298 -4.45 3.48 -14.44
N THR A 299 -5.16 2.44 -14.81
CA THR A 299 -6.51 2.15 -14.34
C THR A 299 -6.44 1.41 -13.00
N ALA A 300 -7.46 1.58 -12.17
CA ALA A 300 -7.59 0.75 -10.97
C ALA A 300 -7.87 -0.70 -11.37
N THR A 301 -7.37 -1.63 -10.56
CA THR A 301 -7.65 -3.06 -10.65
C THR A 301 -8.82 -3.44 -9.74
N PRO A 302 -9.57 -4.52 -10.00
CA PRO A 302 -10.71 -4.94 -9.16
C PRO A 302 -10.39 -5.10 -7.67
N ASP A 303 -9.15 -5.43 -7.35
CA ASP A 303 -8.67 -5.59 -5.97
C ASP A 303 -8.42 -4.26 -5.24
N ASP A 304 -8.34 -3.13 -5.96
CA ASP A 304 -8.11 -1.82 -5.36
C ASP A 304 -9.38 -1.33 -4.63
N PRO A 305 -9.27 -0.77 -3.40
CA PRO A 305 -10.43 -0.39 -2.58
C PRO A 305 -11.31 0.72 -3.20
N PHE A 306 -10.78 1.41 -4.20
CA PHE A 306 -11.44 2.50 -4.93
C PHE A 306 -11.80 2.14 -6.38
N TYR A 307 -11.69 0.85 -6.78
CA TYR A 307 -11.91 0.40 -8.15
C TYR A 307 -13.23 0.92 -8.74
N ALA A 308 -14.33 0.77 -8.01
CA ALA A 308 -15.67 1.15 -8.44
C ALA A 308 -15.78 2.66 -8.73
N ASP A 309 -15.05 3.51 -8.01
CA ASP A 309 -15.13 4.97 -8.15
C ASP A 309 -14.43 5.47 -9.43
N THR A 310 -13.49 4.67 -9.95
CA THR A 310 -12.72 5.03 -11.15
C THR A 310 -13.47 4.82 -12.45
N ARG A 311 -14.52 3.97 -12.45
CA ARG A 311 -15.23 3.55 -13.67
C ARG A 311 -14.29 3.05 -14.78
N GLN A 312 -13.19 2.40 -14.37
CA GLN A 312 -12.12 1.89 -15.26
C GLN A 312 -11.38 2.97 -16.06
N LEU A 313 -11.53 4.24 -15.69
CA LEU A 313 -10.73 5.32 -16.26
C LEU A 313 -9.32 5.33 -15.67
N PRO A 314 -8.29 5.74 -16.45
CA PRO A 314 -6.98 6.05 -15.91
C PRO A 314 -7.06 7.12 -14.82
N MET A 315 -6.16 7.10 -13.82
CA MET A 315 -6.21 8.08 -12.72
C MET A 315 -6.16 9.53 -13.23
N GLY A 316 -5.42 9.79 -14.32
CA GLY A 316 -5.31 11.10 -14.95
C GLY A 316 -6.55 11.53 -15.74
N ALA A 317 -7.53 10.65 -15.94
CA ALA A 317 -8.81 10.98 -16.57
C ALA A 317 -9.93 11.23 -15.53
N LEU A 318 -9.66 11.04 -14.24
CA LEU A 318 -10.68 11.21 -13.21
C LEU A 318 -11.00 12.70 -12.99
N SER A 319 -12.27 13.01 -12.70
CA SER A 319 -12.63 14.33 -12.19
C SER A 319 -12.05 14.56 -10.79
N ALA A 320 -12.03 15.82 -10.32
CA ALA A 320 -11.59 16.13 -8.96
C ALA A 320 -12.41 15.38 -7.89
N ASP A 321 -13.72 15.17 -8.12
CA ASP A 321 -14.59 14.39 -7.23
C ASP A 321 -14.18 12.92 -7.16
N GLN A 322 -13.98 12.29 -8.32
CA GLN A 322 -13.56 10.89 -8.39
C GLN A 322 -12.17 10.71 -7.78
N LEU A 323 -11.26 11.65 -8.07
CA LEU A 323 -9.90 11.61 -7.54
C LEU A 323 -9.89 11.82 -6.01
N ALA A 324 -10.77 12.67 -5.47
CA ALA A 324 -10.95 12.84 -4.02
C ALA A 324 -11.37 11.54 -3.35
N LEU A 325 -12.36 10.84 -3.92
CA LEU A 325 -12.80 9.52 -3.43
C LEU A 325 -11.67 8.49 -3.46
N VAL A 326 -10.96 8.40 -4.57
CA VAL A 326 -9.84 7.47 -4.77
C VAL A 326 -8.73 7.74 -3.76
N ILE A 327 -8.26 8.99 -3.66
CA ILE A 327 -7.20 9.38 -2.74
C ILE A 327 -7.62 9.13 -1.28
N ALA A 328 -8.84 9.49 -0.90
CA ALA A 328 -9.30 9.32 0.48
C ALA A 328 -9.41 7.84 0.88
N LYS A 329 -9.97 7.00 0.01
CA LYS A 329 -10.05 5.54 0.24
C LYS A 329 -8.65 4.93 0.31
N GLU A 330 -7.74 5.36 -0.56
CA GLU A 330 -6.37 4.88 -0.58
C GLU A 330 -5.61 5.25 0.71
N ILE A 331 -5.73 6.49 1.19
CA ILE A 331 -5.11 6.90 2.47
C ILE A 331 -5.72 6.11 3.63
N GLN A 332 -7.06 6.05 3.70
CA GLN A 332 -7.77 5.35 4.77
C GLN A 332 -7.33 3.89 4.84
N HIS A 333 -7.32 3.20 3.69
CA HIS A 333 -6.98 1.79 3.61
C HIS A 333 -5.52 1.53 3.92
N ASN A 334 -4.58 2.21 3.25
CA ASN A 334 -3.15 1.92 3.42
C ASN A 334 -2.59 2.35 4.78
N LEU A 335 -3.13 3.39 5.42
CA LEU A 335 -2.71 3.74 6.79
C LEU A 335 -3.29 2.77 7.83
N MET A 336 -4.52 2.28 7.65
CA MET A 336 -5.06 1.19 8.47
C MET A 336 -4.27 -0.11 8.26
N GLU A 337 -4.12 -0.54 7.01
CA GLU A 337 -3.45 -1.78 6.68
C GLU A 337 -1.98 -1.77 7.06
N LYS A 338 -1.23 -0.68 6.89
CA LYS A 338 0.19 -0.65 7.31
C LYS A 338 0.37 -0.69 8.81
N SER A 339 -0.57 -0.10 9.56
CA SER A 339 -0.63 -0.27 11.00
C SER A 339 -0.88 -1.75 11.37
N GLN A 340 -1.61 -2.49 10.54
CA GLN A 340 -2.01 -3.88 10.76
C GLN A 340 -1.09 -4.96 10.14
N THR A 341 -0.34 -4.66 9.07
CA THR A 341 0.46 -5.61 8.26
C THR A 341 1.97 -5.43 8.40
N GLY A 342 2.43 -4.33 9.04
CA GLY A 342 3.82 -4.20 9.51
C GLY A 342 4.88 -4.10 8.43
N HIS A 343 4.49 -3.96 7.16
CA HIS A 343 5.43 -3.97 6.04
C HIS A 343 6.46 -2.82 6.11
N VAL A 344 6.16 -1.73 6.82
CA VAL A 344 7.04 -0.55 6.96
C VAL A 344 8.34 -0.86 7.73
N ALA A 345 8.26 -1.62 8.82
CA ALA A 345 9.43 -1.95 9.66
C ALA A 345 10.42 -2.88 8.95
N GLN A 346 9.92 -3.82 8.13
CA GLN A 346 10.75 -4.82 7.46
C GLN A 346 11.44 -4.27 6.20
N ASP A 347 10.86 -3.27 5.52
CA ASP A 347 11.42 -2.69 4.29
C ASP A 347 12.75 -1.95 4.54
N ALA A 348 12.92 -1.33 5.71
CA ALA A 348 14.19 -0.70 6.13
C ALA A 348 15.29 -1.73 6.43
N LEU A 349 14.90 -2.91 6.92
CA LEU A 349 15.81 -3.96 7.43
C LEU A 349 16.16 -5.05 6.40
N THR A 350 15.49 -5.06 5.24
CA THR A 350 15.68 -6.00 4.12
C THR A 350 16.06 -5.31 2.81
N ALA A 351 16.29 -3.99 2.86
CA ALA A 351 17.02 -3.32 1.79
C ALA A 351 18.46 -3.88 1.76
N PRO A 352 18.99 -4.31 0.59
CA PRO A 352 20.41 -4.60 0.49
C PRO A 352 21.17 -3.33 0.88
N LYS A 353 22.15 -3.49 1.80
CA LYS A 353 23.08 -2.42 2.15
C LYS A 353 24.04 -2.16 1.00
#